data_AF-A0A1X9T359-F1
#
_entry.id   AF-A0A1X9T359-F1
#
_cell.length_a   1.000
_cell.length_b   1.000
_cell.length_c   1.000
_cell.angle_alpha   90.00
_cell.angle_beta   90.00
_cell.angle_gamma   90.00
#
_symmetry.space_group_name_H-M   'P 1'
#
loop_
_entity.id
_entity.type
_entity.pdbx_description
1 polymer ?
#
loop_
_entity_poly.entity_id
_entity_poly.type
_entity_poly.pdbx_seq_one_letter_code
_entity_poly.pdbx_strand_id
1 'polypeptide(L)'
;MKNKFKFLICAGLSLLIAGCSAPKAVELDGDSLITINEDLLKRKYYNVPLDPFLKETNWTYSALITKTDTGYILENDKIIKVFLVAHNADRIILNGTVDMTEEIKQYFIENGVKANIEISIVDSIKGSKNIVNALFFHEKKDK
;
A
#
# COMPACT_ATOMS: atom_id res chain seq x y z
N MET A 1 -36.76 -61.98 28.80
CA MET A 1 -38.10 -61.41 28.54
C MET A 1 -37.99 -60.28 27.54
N LYS A 2 -38.82 -60.32 26.50
CA LYS A 2 -38.83 -59.44 25.34
C LYS A 2 -39.52 -58.10 25.65
N ASN A 3 -39.03 -57.04 25.00
CA ASN A 3 -39.69 -55.82 24.56
C ASN A 3 -40.54 -55.01 25.55
N LYS A 4 -40.19 -53.73 25.71
CA LYS A 4 -41.04 -52.54 25.46
C LYS A 4 -40.34 -51.29 26.00
N PHE A 5 -39.88 -50.41 25.11
CA PHE A 5 -40.01 -48.95 25.24
C PHE A 5 -39.43 -48.32 23.97
N LYS A 6 -40.26 -48.26 22.92
CA LYS A 6 -40.14 -47.23 21.88
C LYS A 6 -40.80 -45.96 22.42
N PHE A 7 -40.39 -44.82 21.88
CA PHE A 7 -40.80 -43.45 22.19
C PHE A 7 -40.14 -42.82 23.41
N LEU A 8 -39.00 -42.16 23.17
CA LEU A 8 -38.84 -40.80 23.66
C LEU A 8 -37.87 -40.02 22.75
N ILE A 9 -38.49 -39.22 21.88
CA ILE A 9 -38.13 -37.81 21.61
C ILE A 9 -36.81 -37.57 20.86
N CYS A 10 -36.99 -37.35 19.55
CA CYS A 10 -36.25 -36.37 18.76
C CYS A 10 -36.26 -35.01 19.47
N ALA A 11 -35.16 -34.61 20.13
CA ALA A 11 -34.95 -33.23 20.56
C ALA A 11 -33.45 -32.91 20.69
N GLY A 12 -32.63 -33.42 19.78
CA GLY A 12 -31.17 -33.25 19.81
C GLY A 12 -30.60 -32.57 18.56
N LEU A 13 -31.36 -31.71 17.89
CA LEU A 13 -30.90 -31.07 16.65
C LEU A 13 -31.44 -29.64 16.43
N SER A 14 -31.44 -28.82 17.48
CA SER A 14 -31.85 -27.40 17.39
C SER A 14 -30.86 -26.41 18.04
N LEU A 15 -29.62 -26.84 18.35
CA LEU A 15 -28.61 -26.00 19.03
C LEU A 15 -27.49 -25.48 18.12
N LEU A 16 -27.63 -25.52 16.79
CA LEU A 16 -26.56 -25.12 15.86
C LEU A 16 -26.89 -23.91 14.97
N ILE A 17 -27.85 -23.06 15.35
CA ILE A 17 -28.13 -21.80 14.63
C ILE A 17 -27.98 -20.56 15.52
N ALA A 18 -27.16 -20.63 16.57
CA ALA A 18 -26.56 -19.42 17.16
C ALA A 18 -25.35 -18.99 16.31
N GLY A 19 -25.61 -18.72 15.02
CA GLY A 19 -24.64 -18.10 14.14
C GLY A 19 -24.35 -16.68 14.61
N CYS A 20 -23.06 -16.38 14.78
CA CYS A 20 -22.45 -15.08 15.05
C CYS A 20 -23.30 -13.87 14.63
N SER A 21 -24.08 -13.32 15.56
CA SER A 21 -24.37 -11.90 15.55
C SER A 21 -23.08 -11.20 15.96
N ALA A 22 -22.34 -10.65 14.99
CA ALA A 22 -21.33 -9.65 15.30
C ALA A 22 -22.02 -8.58 16.19
N PRO A 23 -21.42 -8.20 17.33
CA PRO A 23 -22.02 -7.20 18.19
C PRO A 23 -22.28 -5.95 17.36
N LYS A 24 -23.51 -5.40 17.46
CA LYS A 24 -23.81 -4.11 16.85
C LYS A 24 -22.79 -3.09 17.36
N ALA A 25 -22.31 -2.24 16.46
CA ALA A 25 -21.38 -1.17 16.80
C ALA A 25 -21.93 -0.39 18.01
N VAL A 26 -21.13 -0.28 19.06
CA VAL A 26 -21.46 0.53 20.23
C VAL A 26 -21.32 1.99 19.82
N GLU A 27 -22.40 2.76 19.91
CA GLU A 27 -22.34 4.21 19.75
C GLU A 27 -21.44 4.78 20.85
N LEU A 28 -20.39 5.47 20.44
CA LEU A 28 -19.47 6.12 21.36
C LEU A 28 -20.15 7.40 21.86
N ASP A 29 -20.51 7.37 23.14
CA ASP A 29 -20.95 8.47 23.98
C ASP A 29 -22.25 9.17 23.56
N GLY A 30 -23.38 8.69 24.09
CA GLY A 30 -24.68 9.36 24.00
C GLY A 30 -24.78 10.72 24.72
N ASP A 31 -23.72 11.15 25.44
CA ASP A 31 -23.69 12.37 26.27
C ASP A 31 -22.52 13.34 25.93
N SER A 32 -21.80 13.14 24.82
CA SER A 32 -20.70 14.06 24.46
C SER A 32 -21.23 15.32 23.74
N LEU A 33 -21.07 16.49 24.38
CA LEU A 33 -21.36 17.82 23.80
C LEU A 33 -20.43 18.22 22.65
N ILE A 34 -19.46 17.36 22.29
CA ILE A 34 -18.54 17.57 21.17
C ILE A 34 -18.41 16.23 20.46
N THR A 35 -19.31 15.94 19.53
CA THR A 35 -19.25 14.74 18.70
C THR A 35 -17.98 14.84 17.84
N ILE A 36 -16.94 14.05 18.17
CA ILE A 36 -15.85 13.79 17.22
C ILE A 36 -16.55 13.21 15.99
N ASN A 37 -16.44 13.90 14.85
CA ASN A 37 -17.08 13.49 13.61
C ASN A 37 -16.73 12.00 13.37
N GLU A 38 -17.73 11.13 13.34
CA GLU A 38 -17.53 9.68 13.20
C GLU A 38 -16.67 9.32 11.98
N ASP A 39 -16.64 10.19 10.96
CA ASP A 39 -15.78 10.05 9.78
C ASP A 39 -14.27 10.09 10.10
N LEU A 40 -13.87 10.68 11.23
CA LEU A 40 -12.50 10.61 11.74
C LEU A 40 -12.19 9.24 12.33
N LEU A 41 -13.15 8.63 13.03
CA LEU A 41 -13.01 7.28 13.61
C LEU A 41 -13.13 6.18 12.54
N LYS A 42 -13.84 6.45 11.44
CA LYS A 42 -13.98 5.56 10.28
C LYS A 42 -12.81 5.66 9.28
N ARG A 43 -11.94 6.67 9.39
CA ARG A 43 -10.82 6.88 8.46
C ARG A 43 -9.74 5.80 8.64
N LYS A 44 -9.74 4.82 7.74
CA LYS A 44 -8.67 3.82 7.62
C LYS A 44 -7.60 4.30 6.65
N TYR A 45 -6.39 4.50 7.15
CA TYR A 45 -5.22 4.74 6.31
C TYR A 45 -4.57 3.39 5.98
N TYR A 46 -4.57 3.02 4.70
CA TYR A 46 -3.84 1.85 4.23
C TYR A 46 -2.40 2.28 3.95
N ASN A 47 -1.45 1.71 4.69
CA ASN A 47 -0.03 1.89 4.43
C ASN A 47 0.51 0.64 3.73
N VAL A 48 1.38 0.83 2.74
CA VAL A 48 2.13 -0.27 2.14
C VAL A 48 3.12 -0.81 3.18
N PRO A 49 3.02 -2.10 3.58
CA PRO A 49 4.01 -2.69 4.48
C PRO A 49 5.37 -2.72 3.79
N LEU A 50 6.40 -2.27 4.49
CA LEU A 50 7.78 -2.27 3.98
C LEU A 50 8.36 -3.68 3.96
N ASP A 51 9.29 -3.92 3.04
CA ASP A 51 9.98 -5.19 2.92
C ASP A 51 10.97 -5.37 4.10
N PRO A 52 10.92 -6.50 4.84
CA PRO A 52 11.77 -6.70 6.01
C PRO A 52 13.27 -6.68 5.73
N PHE A 53 13.70 -7.14 4.54
CA PHE A 53 15.11 -7.18 4.17
C PHE A 53 15.60 -5.79 3.75
N LEU A 54 14.84 -5.11 2.88
CA LEU A 54 15.19 -3.77 2.40
C LEU A 54 15.19 -2.74 3.52
N LYS A 55 14.32 -2.89 4.52
CA LYS A 55 14.28 -1.99 5.68
C LYS A 55 15.55 -2.06 6.55
N GLU A 56 16.14 -3.24 6.67
CA GLU A 56 17.22 -3.52 7.63
C GLU A 56 18.63 -3.48 7.00
N THR A 57 18.74 -3.08 5.74
CA THR A 57 20.01 -3.07 4.99
C THR A 57 20.22 -1.74 4.29
N ASN A 58 21.46 -1.24 4.22
CA ASN A 58 21.77 -0.08 3.39
C ASN A 58 21.78 -0.49 1.91
N TRP A 59 21.12 0.26 1.05
CA TRP A 59 21.12 -0.04 -0.38
C TRP A 59 20.91 1.20 -1.25
N THR A 60 21.38 1.07 -2.49
CA THR A 60 21.03 1.98 -3.57
C THR A 60 20.63 1.17 -4.80
N TYR A 61 19.70 1.71 -5.58
CA TYR A 61 19.23 1.09 -6.81
C TYR A 61 19.01 2.16 -7.87
N SER A 62 19.29 1.84 -9.13
CA SER A 62 19.07 2.73 -10.27
C SER A 62 18.14 2.05 -11.27
N ALA A 63 17.12 2.79 -11.70
CA ALA A 63 16.19 2.34 -12.73
C ALA A 63 16.08 3.38 -13.84
N LEU A 64 16.17 2.92 -15.08
CA LEU A 64 15.76 3.72 -16.23
C LEU A 64 14.25 3.55 -16.43
N ILE A 65 13.52 4.64 -16.26
CA ILE A 65 12.10 4.74 -16.52
C ILE A 65 11.93 5.37 -17.90
N THR A 66 11.15 4.73 -18.75
CA THR A 66 10.87 5.19 -20.11
C THR A 66 9.39 4.98 -20.36
N LYS A 67 8.72 6.03 -20.85
CA LYS A 67 7.32 5.91 -21.25
C LYS A 67 7.18 4.83 -22.31
N THR A 68 6.17 4.00 -22.14
CA THR A 68 5.74 3.04 -23.16
C THR A 68 5.21 3.77 -24.39
N ASP A 69 5.23 3.11 -25.54
CA ASP A 69 4.68 3.66 -26.79
C ASP A 69 3.18 4.00 -26.70
N THR A 70 2.48 3.40 -25.72
CA THR A 70 1.06 3.65 -25.41
C THR A 70 0.83 4.74 -24.37
N GLY A 71 1.91 5.36 -23.86
CA GLY A 71 1.84 6.52 -22.96
C GLY A 71 1.87 6.19 -21.47
N TYR A 72 1.87 4.92 -21.06
CA TYR A 72 2.06 4.53 -19.66
C TYR A 72 3.49 4.80 -19.20
N ILE A 73 3.64 5.22 -17.93
CA ILE A 73 4.93 5.57 -17.30
C ILE A 73 5.82 4.33 -17.10
N LEU A 74 5.23 3.19 -16.76
CA LEU A 74 5.94 1.93 -16.52
C LEU A 74 5.24 0.76 -17.23
N GLU A 75 6.03 -0.18 -17.72
CA GLU A 75 5.57 -1.51 -18.13
C GLU A 75 5.15 -2.34 -16.90
N ASN A 76 4.20 -3.26 -17.09
CA ASN A 76 3.63 -4.07 -16.01
C ASN A 76 4.64 -4.95 -15.27
N ASP A 77 5.75 -5.35 -15.89
CA ASP A 77 6.81 -6.12 -15.25
C ASP A 77 7.76 -5.23 -14.43
N LYS A 78 7.95 -3.98 -14.86
CA LYS A 78 8.77 -2.98 -14.18
C LYS A 78 8.04 -2.30 -13.03
N ILE A 79 6.72 -2.17 -13.11
CA ILE A 79 5.91 -1.48 -12.09
C ILE A 79 6.13 -2.09 -10.70
N ILE A 80 6.09 -3.42 -10.59
CA ILE A 80 6.23 -4.12 -9.30
C ILE A 80 7.62 -3.86 -8.70
N LYS A 81 8.68 -3.97 -9.51
CA LYS A 81 10.05 -3.77 -9.04
C LYS A 81 10.32 -2.33 -8.64
N VAL A 82 9.88 -1.38 -9.46
CA VAL A 82 10.07 0.05 -9.21
C VAL A 82 9.30 0.48 -7.96
N PHE A 83 8.06 0.05 -7.79
CA PHE A 83 7.30 0.40 -6.58
C PHE A 83 7.80 -0.33 -5.33
N LEU A 84 8.30 -1.57 -5.46
CA LEU A 84 8.96 -2.26 -4.33
C LEU A 84 10.11 -1.41 -3.79
N VAL A 85 11.02 -0.95 -4.65
CA VAL A 85 12.14 -0.11 -4.20
C VAL A 85 11.68 1.29 -3.80
N ALA A 86 10.73 1.90 -4.51
CA ALA A 86 10.26 3.26 -4.21
C ALA A 86 9.59 3.35 -2.84
N HIS A 87 8.73 2.40 -2.48
CA HIS A 87 8.10 2.38 -1.16
C HIS A 87 9.08 2.16 -0.01
N ASN A 88 10.21 1.48 -0.28
CA ASN A 88 11.23 1.19 0.72
C ASN A 88 12.37 2.22 0.74
N ALA A 89 12.38 3.21 -0.16
CA ALA A 89 13.43 4.23 -0.18
C ALA A 89 13.18 5.33 0.86
N ASP A 90 14.26 5.87 1.43
CA ASP A 90 14.22 7.12 2.20
C ASP A 90 14.32 8.34 1.26
N ARG A 91 15.11 8.22 0.19
CA ARG A 91 15.33 9.28 -0.81
C ARG A 91 15.31 8.73 -2.23
N ILE A 92 14.74 9.51 -3.14
CA ILE A 92 14.72 9.25 -4.57
C ILE A 92 15.24 10.48 -5.31
N ILE A 93 16.15 10.30 -6.26
CA ILE A 93 16.61 11.37 -7.17
C ILE A 93 16.17 11.01 -8.59
N LEU A 94 15.35 11.86 -9.20
CA LEU A 94 14.88 11.72 -10.58
C LEU A 94 15.73 12.60 -11.50
N ASN A 95 16.52 11.97 -12.37
CA ASN A 95 17.33 12.69 -13.36
C ASN A 95 16.63 12.61 -14.72
N GLY A 96 16.28 13.75 -15.32
CA GLY A 96 15.60 13.78 -16.62
C GLY A 96 15.14 15.16 -17.03
N THR A 97 14.27 15.23 -18.03
CA THR A 97 13.62 16.49 -18.43
C THR A 97 12.60 16.94 -17.38
N VAL A 98 12.33 18.25 -17.29
CA VAL A 98 11.37 18.81 -16.33
C VAL A 98 10.04 18.07 -16.40
N ASP A 99 9.44 17.99 -17.59
CA ASP A 99 8.12 17.39 -17.80
C ASP A 99 8.07 15.93 -17.31
N MET A 100 9.06 15.11 -17.69
CA MET A 100 9.07 13.69 -17.31
C MET A 100 9.36 13.47 -15.83
N THR A 101 10.25 14.26 -15.24
CA THR A 101 10.61 14.10 -13.82
C THR A 101 9.44 14.51 -12.90
N GLU A 102 8.74 15.59 -13.23
CA GLU A 102 7.55 16.02 -12.47
C GLU A 102 6.40 15.01 -12.61
N GLU A 103 6.18 14.47 -13.81
CA GLU A 103 5.15 13.45 -14.03
C GLU A 103 5.43 12.16 -13.23
N ILE A 104 6.68 11.67 -13.24
CA ILE A 104 7.05 10.47 -12.46
C ILE A 104 6.97 10.76 -10.96
N LYS A 105 7.40 11.94 -10.50
CA LYS A 105 7.27 12.34 -9.10
C LYS A 105 5.81 12.31 -8.66
N GLN A 106 4.92 12.90 -9.44
CA GLN A 106 3.49 12.90 -9.15
C GLN A 106 2.93 11.48 -9.12
N TYR A 107 3.31 10.65 -10.09
CA TYR A 107 2.91 9.25 -10.15
C TYR A 107 3.35 8.45 -8.90
N PHE A 108 4.57 8.66 -8.40
CA PHE A 108 5.03 8.04 -7.15
C PHE A 108 4.23 8.51 -5.93
N ILE A 109 3.98 9.82 -5.82
CA ILE A 109 3.22 10.40 -4.70
C ILE A 109 1.78 9.85 -4.68
N GLU A 110 1.10 9.84 -5.83
CA GLU A 110 -0.27 9.35 -5.97
C GLU A 110 -0.41 7.87 -5.62
N ASN A 111 0.64 7.08 -5.84
CA ASN A 111 0.69 5.67 -5.50
C ASN A 111 1.22 5.39 -4.09
N GLY A 112 1.44 6.42 -3.26
CA GLY A 112 1.76 6.27 -1.84
C GLY A 112 3.25 6.07 -1.53
N VAL A 113 4.16 6.45 -2.43
CA VAL A 113 5.59 6.54 -2.13
C VAL A 113 5.82 7.68 -1.14
N LYS A 114 6.53 7.40 -0.05
CA LYS A 114 6.79 8.36 1.04
C LYS A 114 8.23 8.89 1.09
N ALA A 115 9.09 8.40 0.20
CA ALA A 115 10.47 8.85 0.11
C ALA A 115 10.55 10.35 -0.18
N ASN A 116 11.63 11.01 0.25
CA ASN A 116 11.94 12.36 -0.21
C ASN A 116 12.35 12.31 -1.69
N ILE A 117 11.57 12.93 -2.59
CA ILE A 117 11.81 12.91 -4.04
C ILE A 117 12.42 14.23 -4.49
N GLU A 118 13.67 14.17 -4.91
CA GLU A 118 14.44 15.27 -5.49
C GLU A 118 14.49 15.14 -7.02
N ILE A 119 14.56 16.28 -7.71
CA ILE A 119 14.62 16.34 -9.17
C ILE A 119 15.96 16.96 -9.59
N SER A 120 16.60 16.34 -10.57
CA SER A 120 17.78 16.85 -11.26
C SER A 120 17.48 16.95 -12.75
N ILE A 121 17.57 18.16 -13.28
CA ILE A 121 17.18 18.43 -14.67
C ILE A 121 18.37 18.22 -15.61
N VAL A 122 18.13 17.47 -16.69
CA VAL A 122 19.05 17.29 -17.82
C VAL A 122 18.31 17.40 -19.15
N ASP A 123 19.02 17.79 -20.22
CA ASP A 123 18.40 18.01 -21.53
C ASP A 123 17.87 16.72 -22.16
N SER A 124 18.61 15.62 -22.01
CA SER A 124 18.22 14.28 -22.46
C SER A 124 19.11 13.22 -21.82
N ILE A 125 18.61 11.98 -21.78
CA ILE A 125 19.39 10.82 -21.41
C ILE A 125 19.47 9.91 -22.64
N LYS A 126 20.70 9.57 -23.06
CA LYS A 126 20.94 8.78 -24.28
C LYS A 126 20.24 9.35 -25.53
N GLY A 127 20.15 10.69 -25.62
CA GLY A 127 19.48 11.38 -26.74
C GLY A 127 17.95 11.39 -26.70
N SER A 128 17.32 10.84 -25.66
CA SER A 128 15.86 10.86 -25.48
C SER A 128 15.44 11.77 -24.34
N LYS A 129 14.36 12.52 -24.57
CA LYS A 129 13.69 13.36 -23.57
C LYS A 129 12.69 12.59 -22.70
N ASN A 130 12.37 11.36 -23.09
CA ASN A 130 11.35 10.50 -22.46
C ASN A 130 11.96 9.49 -21.48
N ILE A 131 13.23 9.65 -21.13
CA ILE A 131 13.94 8.77 -20.21
C ILE A 131 14.23 9.54 -18.92
N VAL A 132 13.96 8.89 -17.80
CA VAL A 132 14.34 9.34 -16.46
C VAL A 132 15.20 8.27 -15.81
N ASN A 133 16.36 8.64 -15.28
CA ASN A 133 17.14 7.79 -14.41
C ASN A 133 16.74 8.07 -12.95
N ALA A 134 15.98 7.15 -12.37
CA ALA A 134 15.56 7.19 -10.98
C ALA A 134 16.60 6.48 -10.11
N LEU A 135 17.17 7.20 -9.14
CA LEU A 135 18.09 6.69 -8.15
C LEU A 135 17.36 6.57 -6.81
N PHE A 136 17.37 5.39 -6.22
CA PHE A 136 16.70 5.08 -4.96
C PHE A 136 17.77 4.83 -3.90
N PHE A 137 17.56 5.36 -2.70
CA PHE A 137 18.48 5.26 -1.58
C PHE A 137 17.71 4.92 -0.31
N HIS A 138 18.26 3.99 0.46
CA HIS A 138 17.80 3.68 1.79
C HIS A 138 19.00 3.57 2.73
N GLU A 139 18.86 4.21 3.88
CA GLU A 139 19.81 4.14 4.98
C GLU A 139 19.11 3.42 6.14
N LYS A 140 19.68 2.28 6.53
CA LYS A 140 19.29 1.58 7.75
C LYS A 140 19.36 2.55 8.92
N LYS A 141 18.26 2.67 9.64
CA LYS A 141 18.18 3.46 10.86
C LYS A 141 18.89 2.73 11.98
N ASP A 142 19.89 3.37 12.58
CA ASP A 142 20.48 2.88 13.82
C ASP A 142 19.43 2.91 14.94
N LYS A 143 19.40 1.85 15.75
CA LYS A 143 18.44 1.69 16.86
C LYS A 143 18.87 2.47 18.09
#